data_AF-A0A2E1I6B9-F1
#
_entry.id   AF-A0A2E1I6B9-F1
#
_cell.length_a   1.000
_cell.length_b   1.000
_cell.length_c   1.000
_cell.angle_alpha   90.00
_cell.angle_beta   90.00
_cell.angle_gamma   90.00
#
_symmetry.space_group_name_H-M   'P 1'
#
loop_
_entity.id
_entity.type
_entity.pdbx_description
1 polymer ?
#
loop_
_entity_poly.entity_id
_entity_poly.type
_entity_poly.pdbx_seq_one_letter_code
_entity_poly.pdbx_strand_id
1 'polypeptide(L)' 'MIMPSDPIVNDHYGDSLWMNKEKIQARYYWNYVLNLEKTEKNLKEKVKKKLISGPKFNL' A
#
# COMPACT_ATOMS: atom_id res chain seq x y z
N MET A 1 2.74 -15.03 13.77
CA MET A 1 1.42 -14.42 13.46
C MET A 1 1.64 -13.39 12.38
N ILE A 2 1.03 -13.56 11.19
CA ILE A 2 0.91 -12.46 10.22
C ILE A 2 -0.21 -11.58 10.77
N MET A 3 0.10 -10.38 11.25
CA MET A 3 -0.94 -9.45 11.69
C MET A 3 -1.64 -8.90 10.43
N PRO A 4 -2.92 -9.22 10.16
CA PRO A 4 -3.63 -8.72 8.98
C PRO A 4 -3.74 -7.18 8.97
N SER A 5 -3.53 -6.57 10.13
CA SER A 5 -3.53 -5.12 10.37
C SER A 5 -2.12 -4.50 10.37
N ASP A 6 -1.09 -5.21 9.94
CA ASP A 6 0.25 -4.63 9.79
C ASP A 6 0.28 -3.75 8.53
N PRO A 7 0.48 -2.43 8.65
CA PRO A 7 0.42 -1.52 7.52
C PRO A 7 1.57 -1.71 6.52
N ILE A 8 2.72 -2.22 6.95
CA ILE A 8 3.88 -2.49 6.07
C ILE A 8 3.59 -3.70 5.20
N VAL A 9 3.05 -4.77 5.79
CA VAL A 9 2.65 -5.98 5.05
C VAL A 9 1.59 -5.65 4.00
N ASN A 10 0.57 -4.86 4.36
CA ASN A 10 -0.48 -4.47 3.43
C ASN A 10 0.01 -3.51 2.33
N ASP A 11 0.98 -2.63 2.63
CA ASP A 11 1.60 -1.77 1.61
C ASP A 11 2.36 -2.58 0.56
N HIS A 12 3.18 -3.54 0.99
CA HIS A 12 3.91 -4.44 0.09
C HIS A 12 3.00 -5.36 -0.72
N TYR A 13 1.89 -5.79 -0.12
CA TYR A 13 0.88 -6.54 -0.86
C TYR A 13 0.23 -5.68 -1.95
N GLY A 14 -0.09 -4.41 -1.65
CA GLY A 14 -0.54 -3.44 -2.64
C GLY A 14 0.45 -3.24 -3.78
N ASP A 15 1.75 -3.15 -3.49
CA ASP A 15 2.81 -3.05 -4.51
C ASP A 15 2.86 -4.29 -5.42
N SER A 16 2.75 -5.49 -4.84
CA SER A 16 2.76 -6.77 -5.57
C SER A 16 1.55 -6.88 -6.51
N LEU A 17 0.35 -6.53 -6.02
CA LEU A 17 -0.87 -6.48 -6.83
C LEU A 17 -0.73 -5.49 -7.98
N TRP A 18 -0.12 -4.32 -7.74
CA TRP A 18 0.12 -3.34 -8.79
C TRP A 18 1.04 -3.88 -9.89
N MET A 19 2.12 -4.57 -9.53
CA MET A 19 3.04 -5.21 -10.49
C MET A 19 2.34 -6.30 -11.32
N ASN A 20 1.38 -7.01 -10.73
CA ASN A 20 0.55 -8.02 -11.41
C ASN A 20 -0.59 -7.43 -12.26
N LYS A 21 -0.63 -6.11 -12.45
CA LYS A 21 -1.70 -5.38 -13.17
C LYS A 21 -3.07 -5.42 -12.46
N GLU A 22 -3.14 -5.89 -11.22
CA GLU A 22 -4.34 -5.92 -10.36
C GLU A 22 -4.53 -4.56 -9.66
N LYS A 23 -4.67 -3.49 -10.45
CA LYS A 23 -4.64 -2.10 -9.96
C LYS A 23 -5.79 -1.75 -9.02
N ILE A 24 -6.96 -2.37 -9.17
CA ILE A 24 -8.12 -2.12 -8.30
C ILE A 24 -7.83 -2.67 -6.90
N GLN A 25 -7.33 -3.90 -6.81
CA GLN A 25 -6.95 -4.56 -5.56
C GLN A 25 -5.80 -3.81 -4.88
N ALA A 26 -4.78 -3.39 -5.64
CA ALA A 26 -3.69 -2.57 -5.11
C ALA A 26 -4.21 -1.30 -4.41
N ARG A 27 -5.14 -0.58 -5.06
CA ARG A 27 -5.76 0.63 -4.51
C ARG A 27 -6.61 0.34 -3.27
N TYR A 28 -7.32 -0.80 -3.25
CA TYR A 28 -8.06 -1.24 -2.07
C TYR A 28 -7.14 -1.40 -0.86
N TYR A 29 -6.03 -2.12 -1.01
CA TYR A 29 -5.08 -2.34 0.08
C TYR A 29 -4.35 -1.06 0.51
N TRP A 30 -3.99 -0.19 -0.43
CA TRP A 30 -3.45 1.12 -0.08
C TRP A 30 -4.44 1.99 0.71
N ASN A 31 -5.72 2.02 0.33
CA ASN A 31 -6.73 2.71 1.13
C ASN A 31 -6.91 2.07 2.51
N TYR A 32 -6.83 0.74 2.61
CA TYR A 32 -6.83 0.05 3.89
C TYR A 32 -5.64 0.47 4.77
N VAL A 33 -4.43 0.56 4.21
CA VAL A 33 -3.24 1.08 4.93
C VAL A 33 -3.46 2.52 5.44
N LEU A 34 -4.09 3.38 4.66
CA LEU A 34 -4.38 4.77 5.09
C LEU A 34 -5.33 4.85 6.31
N ASN A 35 -6.23 3.88 6.44
CA ASN A 35 -7.25 3.81 7.48
C ASN A 35 -6.80 3.09 8.76
N LEU A 36 -5.67 2.38 8.73
CA LEU A 36 -5.11 1.75 9.93
C LEU A 36 -4.54 2.82 10.89
N GLU A 37 -4.89 2.70 12.17
CA GLU A 37 -4.42 3.60 13.24
C GLU A 37 -2.90 3.54 13.42
N LYS A 38 -2.35 2.33 13.25
CA LYS A 38 -0.92 2.02 13.44
C LYS A 38 -0.04 2.52 12.29
N THR A 39 -0.63 3.04 11.22
CA THR A 39 0.12 3.48 10.04
C THR A 39 0.86 4.78 10.33
N GLU A 40 2.17 4.71 10.29
CA GLU A 40 3.04 5.87 10.44
C GLU A 40 2.76 6.96 9.39
N LYS A 41 2.95 8.22 9.77
CA LYS A 41 2.67 9.38 8.91
C LYS A 41 3.48 9.36 7.61
N ASN A 42 4.75 8.98 7.66
CA ASN A 42 5.63 8.82 6.50
C ASN A 42 5.07 7.81 5.49
N LEU A 43 4.49 6.70 5.96
CA LEU A 43 3.89 5.65 5.14
C LEU A 43 2.60 6.14 4.52
N LYS A 44 1.73 6.84 5.29
CA LYS A 44 0.53 7.47 4.71
C LYS A 44 0.86 8.40 3.54
N GLU A 45 1.89 9.24 3.68
CA GLU A 45 2.31 10.13 2.61
C GLU A 45 2.88 9.39 1.39
N LYS A 46 3.61 8.30 1.60
CA LYS A 46 4.06 7.42 0.50
C LYS A 46 2.87 6.79 -0.23
N VAL A 47 1.93 6.20 0.51
CA VAL A 47 0.75 5.50 -0.02
C VAL A 47 -0.17 6.46 -0.80
N LYS A 48 -0.37 7.70 -0.31
CA LYS A 48 -1.11 8.74 -1.06
C LYS A 48 -0.49 9.01 -2.44
N LYS A 49 0.85 9.04 -2.53
CA LYS A 49 1.55 9.19 -3.83
C LYS A 49 1.34 7.97 -4.71
N LYS A 50 1.39 6.75 -4.15
CA LYS A 50 1.12 5.49 -4.87
C LYS A 50 -0.28 5.46 -5.49
N LEU A 51 -1.29 5.99 -4.80
CA LEU A 51 -2.64 6.10 -5.36
C LEU A 51 -2.70 6.95 -6.64
N ILE A 52 -1.82 7.93 -6.83
CA ILE A 52 -1.84 8.80 -8.01
C ILE A 52 -0.95 8.21 -9.12
N SER A 53 0.31 7.91 -8.80
CA SER A 53 1.33 7.58 -9.79
C SER A 53 1.73 6.09 -9.83
N GLY A 54 1.16 5.26 -8.96
CA GLY A 54 1.67 3.92 -8.67
C GLY A 54 2.96 3.93 -7.83
N PRO A 55 3.48 2.75 -7.48
CA PRO A 55 4.75 2.60 -6.78
C PRO A 55 5.90 3.00 -7.69
N LYS A 56 6.89 3.68 -7.13
CA LYS A 56 8.16 3.92 -7.82
C LYS A 56 9.07 2.74 -7.57
N PHE A 57 9.43 2.04 -8.64
CA PHE A 57 10.52 1.07 -8.63
C PHE A 57 11.71 1.76 -9.28
N ASN A 58 12.82 1.86 -8.55
CA ASN A 58 14.10 2.13 -9.19
C ASN A 58 14.46 0.83 -9.90
N LEU A 59 14.32 0.81 -11.23
CA LEU A 59 14.86 -0.25 -12.10
C LEU A 59 16.38 -0.11 -12.19
#